data_AF-A0A4R2LSN3-F1
#
_entry.id   AF-A0A4R2LSN3-F1
#
_cell.length_a   1.000
_cell.length_b   1.000
_cell.length_c   1.000
_cell.angle_alpha   90.00
_cell.angle_beta   90.00
_cell.angle_gamma   90.00
#
_symmetry.space_group_name_H-M   'P 1'
#
loop_
_entity.id
_entity.type
_entity.pdbx_description
1 polymer ?
#
loop_
_entity_poly.entity_id
_entity_poly.type
_entity_poly.pdbx_seq_one_letter_code
_entity_poly.pdbx_strand_id
1 'polypeptide(L)'
;MAIQSQPKDIPVYIDPYSFMADIQVLSGNPVQNYNKDTNTYEPDRALIPCVFMPYVSVSDPEGVMNGIRDITGAEWYEGAPKADGSNRIVSGTDYQVSAAGKPQYSLTVKKNIDYNSPVEIHCILSFTDTRRNKQVNVERSIVLRTTIFDGKNYSLKLDKPASYTINPLAVTPAAEGKWIEEITAQLYSGSTPVPDANAAYWWEVLDKGVWREFYETELAFCVDGKNGGIWGKKLTIDARFMRYESFRCRAAYYNGVRPPSPSDDSLQCVTSIKVEMPKTLGVAIVQSKGFKVSATLATPVSFTCYIPYNKGYVGVEKDHLFAITWFVRSLKPGNQPIQAGSGRNCDFVPSSFGFDPNYPMQVYAEVKLYAETAAVMSGDSYVYSGDNLIVQPLYE
;
A
#
# COMPACT_ATOMS: atom_id res chain seq x y z
N MET A 1 -29.68 -94.89 12.35
CA MET A 1 -29.34 -93.91 11.31
C MET A 1 -30.15 -92.66 11.58
N ALA A 2 -29.52 -91.53 11.91
CA ALA A 2 -30.23 -90.27 12.12
C ALA A 2 -30.06 -89.40 10.87
N ILE A 3 -31.18 -88.88 10.34
CA ILE A 3 -31.20 -87.93 9.23
C ILE A 3 -31.34 -86.54 9.85
N GLN A 4 -30.36 -85.66 9.64
CA GLN A 4 -30.44 -84.26 10.08
C GLN A 4 -30.99 -83.40 8.94
N SER A 5 -31.87 -82.45 9.28
CA SER A 5 -32.36 -81.46 8.32
C SER A 5 -31.24 -80.52 7.90
N GLN A 6 -31.35 -79.95 6.69
CA GLN A 6 -30.46 -78.86 6.26
C GLN A 6 -30.55 -77.71 7.27
N PRO A 7 -29.41 -77.22 7.80
CA PRO A 7 -29.43 -76.06 8.68
C PRO A 7 -30.03 -74.87 7.94
N LYS A 8 -30.88 -74.12 8.64
CA LYS A 8 -31.52 -72.92 8.11
C LYS A 8 -31.00 -71.72 8.88
N ASP A 9 -30.35 -70.81 8.18
CA ASP A 9 -29.86 -69.58 8.78
C ASP A 9 -31.03 -68.64 9.08
N ILE A 10 -30.99 -68.03 10.26
CA ILE A 10 -31.92 -66.97 10.66
C ILE A 10 -31.19 -65.64 10.48
N PRO A 11 -31.61 -64.76 9.56
CA PRO A 11 -31.01 -63.44 9.44
C PRO A 11 -31.35 -62.61 10.68
N VAL A 12 -30.33 -62.00 11.28
CA VAL A 12 -30.47 -61.02 12.35
C VAL A 12 -30.40 -59.63 11.73
N TYR A 13 -31.44 -58.82 11.96
CA TYR A 13 -31.48 -57.42 11.58
C TYR A 13 -31.21 -56.57 12.82
N ILE A 14 -30.36 -55.54 12.69
CA ILE A 14 -30.01 -54.60 13.75
C ILE A 14 -30.49 -53.22 13.34
N ASP A 15 -31.31 -52.59 14.19
CA ASP A 15 -31.86 -51.26 13.93
C ASP A 15 -30.76 -50.17 13.96
N PRO A 16 -30.88 -49.11 13.13
CA PRO A 16 -29.93 -48.01 13.14
C PRO A 16 -30.02 -47.23 14.46
N TYR A 17 -28.86 -46.94 15.07
CA TYR A 17 -28.79 -46.01 16.21
C TYR A 17 -28.64 -44.57 15.72
N SER A 18 -28.94 -43.62 16.61
CA SER A 18 -28.52 -42.22 16.48
C SER A 18 -27.38 -41.93 17.46
N PHE A 19 -26.49 -41.00 17.13
CA PHE A 19 -25.41 -40.60 18.04
C PHE A 19 -25.13 -39.11 17.96
N MET A 20 -24.65 -38.57 19.08
CA MET A 20 -24.09 -37.23 19.18
C MET A 20 -22.61 -37.37 19.51
N ALA A 21 -21.76 -36.82 18.65
CA ALA A 21 -20.33 -36.70 18.91
C ALA A 21 -19.94 -35.23 18.91
N ASP A 22 -19.04 -34.84 19.81
CA ASP A 22 -18.56 -33.46 19.92
C ASP A 22 -17.16 -33.39 20.55
N ILE A 23 -16.53 -32.23 20.49
CA ILE A 23 -15.27 -31.92 21.19
C ILE A 23 -15.59 -31.02 22.38
N GLN A 24 -15.45 -31.56 23.59
CA GLN A 24 -15.66 -30.82 24.82
C GLN A 24 -14.41 -30.05 25.23
N VAL A 25 -14.61 -28.82 25.71
CA VAL A 25 -13.55 -28.00 26.31
C VAL A 25 -13.48 -28.31 27.81
N LEU A 26 -12.42 -28.97 28.25
CA LEU A 26 -12.21 -29.32 29.66
C LEU A 26 -11.54 -28.21 30.47
N SER A 27 -10.70 -27.40 29.82
CA SER A 27 -9.95 -26.33 30.47
C SER A 27 -9.49 -25.30 29.45
N GLY A 28 -9.36 -24.04 29.87
CA GLY A 28 -9.03 -22.92 28.99
C GLY A 28 -10.20 -22.49 28.10
N ASN A 29 -9.90 -21.63 27.14
CA ASN A 29 -10.88 -21.10 26.18
C ASN A 29 -10.33 -21.27 24.75
N PRO A 30 -11.13 -21.77 23.78
CA PRO A 30 -10.79 -21.75 22.36
C PRO A 30 -10.48 -20.35 21.82
N VAL A 31 -11.03 -19.31 22.44
CA VAL A 31 -10.77 -17.90 22.14
C VAL A 31 -9.75 -17.33 23.12
N GLN A 32 -8.64 -16.77 22.60
CA GLN A 32 -7.67 -15.97 23.37
C GLN A 32 -7.85 -14.48 23.10
N ASN A 33 -7.39 -13.63 24.02
CA ASN A 33 -7.18 -12.22 23.72
C ASN A 33 -5.70 -11.96 23.45
N TYR A 34 -5.38 -11.16 22.44
CA TYR A 34 -4.05 -10.62 22.23
C TYR A 34 -4.07 -9.13 22.53
N ASN A 35 -3.29 -8.71 23.51
CA ASN A 35 -3.14 -7.33 23.91
C ASN A 35 -2.04 -6.67 23.08
N LYS A 36 -2.43 -5.79 22.14
CA LYS A 36 -1.48 -5.11 21.23
C LYS A 36 -0.58 -4.11 21.97
N ASP A 37 -1.05 -3.57 23.10
CA ASP A 37 -0.27 -2.60 23.88
C ASP A 37 0.92 -3.24 24.60
N THR A 38 0.76 -4.48 25.09
CA THR A 38 1.79 -5.20 25.86
C THR A 38 2.46 -6.32 25.07
N ASN A 39 1.97 -6.64 23.87
CA ASN A 39 2.36 -7.79 23.05
C ASN A 39 2.26 -9.13 23.80
N THR A 40 1.17 -9.31 24.55
CA THR A 40 0.96 -10.52 25.36
C THR A 40 -0.38 -11.20 25.05
N TYR A 41 -0.40 -12.53 25.22
CA TYR A 41 -1.61 -13.34 25.10
C TYR A 41 -2.26 -13.50 26.48
N GLU A 42 -3.59 -13.40 26.51
CA GLU A 42 -4.40 -13.51 27.71
C GLU A 42 -5.51 -14.56 27.49
N PRO A 43 -5.43 -15.75 28.12
CA PRO A 43 -4.26 -16.29 28.80
C PRO A 43 -3.19 -16.76 27.80
N ASP A 44 -1.91 -16.72 28.20
CA ASP A 44 -0.82 -17.37 27.47
C ASP A 44 -0.94 -18.90 27.60
N ARG A 45 -1.13 -19.60 26.49
CA ARG A 45 -1.34 -21.06 26.44
C ARG A 45 -0.08 -21.85 26.78
N ALA A 46 1.10 -21.25 26.70
CA ALA A 46 2.33 -21.90 27.17
C ALA A 46 2.30 -22.13 28.68
N LEU A 47 1.61 -21.25 29.42
CA LEU A 47 1.46 -21.31 30.88
C LEU A 47 0.12 -21.91 31.29
N ILE A 48 -0.98 -21.52 30.62
CA ILE A 48 -2.35 -21.97 30.91
C ILE A 48 -2.93 -22.61 29.64
N PRO A 49 -2.65 -23.90 29.40
CA PRO A 49 -3.03 -24.56 28.16
C PRO A 49 -4.54 -24.80 28.06
N CYS A 50 -5.03 -24.89 26.82
CA CYS A 50 -6.40 -25.27 26.52
C CYS A 50 -6.50 -26.79 26.34
N VAL A 51 -7.50 -27.45 26.92
CA VAL A 51 -7.63 -28.92 26.88
C VAL A 51 -8.96 -29.33 26.25
N PHE A 52 -8.87 -30.19 25.23
CA PHE A 52 -10.01 -30.75 24.50
C PHE A 52 -10.16 -32.24 24.76
N MET A 53 -11.41 -32.70 24.82
CA MET A 53 -11.75 -34.11 24.98
C MET A 53 -12.84 -34.52 23.98
N PRO A 54 -12.65 -35.61 23.22
CA PRO A 54 -13.69 -36.13 22.35
C PRO A 54 -14.79 -36.77 23.21
N TYR A 55 -16.04 -36.58 22.80
CA TYR A 55 -17.21 -37.07 23.51
C TYR A 55 -18.17 -37.72 22.51
N VAL A 56 -18.74 -38.88 22.88
CA VAL A 56 -19.77 -39.58 22.11
C VAL A 56 -20.87 -40.09 23.03
N SER A 57 -22.12 -39.85 22.65
CA SER A 57 -23.31 -40.43 23.28
C SER A 57 -24.19 -41.07 22.22
N VAL A 58 -24.65 -42.29 22.48
CA VAL A 58 -25.44 -43.10 21.54
C VAL A 58 -26.87 -43.29 22.09
N SER A 59 -27.84 -43.19 21.19
CA SER A 59 -29.26 -43.52 21.39
C SER A 59 -29.63 -44.67 20.45
N ASP A 60 -29.74 -45.85 21.01
CA ASP A 60 -29.99 -47.15 20.40
C ASP A 60 -31.40 -47.64 20.79
N PRO A 61 -32.30 -47.86 19.81
CA PRO A 61 -33.65 -48.38 20.05
C PRO A 61 -33.68 -49.74 20.76
N GLU A 62 -32.66 -50.58 20.54
CA GLU A 62 -32.56 -51.92 21.13
C GLU A 62 -32.00 -51.90 22.57
N GLY A 63 -31.52 -50.75 23.05
CA GLY A 63 -31.04 -50.57 24.42
C GLY A 63 -29.64 -51.11 24.72
N VAL A 64 -28.96 -51.71 23.74
CA VAL A 64 -27.69 -52.41 23.95
C VAL A 64 -26.52 -51.44 24.10
N MET A 65 -26.59 -50.28 23.45
CA MET A 65 -25.49 -49.30 23.39
C MET A 65 -25.87 -47.90 23.92
N ASN A 66 -26.95 -47.78 24.69
CA ASN A 66 -27.47 -46.49 25.15
C ASN A 66 -26.56 -45.77 26.15
N GLY A 67 -26.22 -44.50 25.87
CA GLY A 67 -25.47 -43.60 26.76
C GLY A 67 -24.07 -43.24 26.26
N ILE A 68 -23.29 -42.63 27.15
CA ILE A 68 -21.91 -42.19 26.87
C ILE A 68 -21.05 -43.40 26.52
N ARG A 69 -20.25 -43.28 25.46
CA ARG A 69 -19.37 -44.35 24.97
C ARG A 69 -17.92 -44.04 25.28
N ASP A 70 -17.19 -45.08 25.67
CA ASP A 70 -15.75 -45.01 25.81
C ASP A 70 -15.10 -44.86 24.44
N ILE A 71 -14.22 -43.87 24.33
CA ILE A 71 -13.41 -43.64 23.15
C ILE A 71 -12.30 -44.67 23.12
N THR A 72 -12.19 -45.41 22.01
CA THR A 72 -11.18 -46.45 21.81
C THR A 72 -9.95 -45.96 21.05
N GLY A 73 -10.01 -44.76 20.47
CA GLY A 73 -8.90 -44.10 19.80
C GLY A 73 -9.28 -42.70 19.33
N ALA A 74 -8.33 -41.77 19.33
CA ALA A 74 -8.52 -40.45 18.72
C ALA A 74 -7.23 -39.97 18.04
N GLU A 75 -7.39 -39.37 16.87
CA GLU A 75 -6.33 -38.76 16.10
C GLU A 75 -6.64 -37.29 15.88
N TRP A 76 -5.66 -36.43 16.16
CA TRP A 76 -5.80 -34.98 16.10
C TRP A 76 -4.98 -34.41 14.94
N TYR A 77 -5.48 -33.37 14.28
CA TYR A 77 -4.87 -32.71 13.14
C TYR A 77 -5.00 -31.19 13.24
N GLU A 78 -4.00 -30.47 12.72
CA GLU A 78 -4.07 -29.02 12.52
C GLU A 78 -4.62 -28.76 11.10
N GLY A 79 -5.86 -28.28 11.02
CA GLY A 79 -6.66 -28.19 9.80
C GLY A 79 -7.28 -29.53 9.37
N ALA A 80 -7.90 -29.54 8.19
CA ALA A 80 -8.47 -30.76 7.60
C ALA A 80 -7.37 -31.83 7.38
N PRO A 81 -7.61 -33.11 7.71
CA PRO A 81 -6.62 -34.17 7.56
C PRO A 81 -6.11 -34.27 6.11
N LYS A 82 -4.79 -34.22 5.93
CA LYS A 82 -4.16 -34.39 4.60
C LYS A 82 -3.98 -35.87 4.28
N ALA A 83 -4.03 -36.21 2.99
CA ALA A 83 -3.85 -37.59 2.52
C ALA A 83 -2.47 -38.18 2.87
N ASP A 84 -1.45 -37.34 3.06
CA ASP A 84 -0.10 -37.72 3.47
C ASP A 84 0.08 -37.79 5.00
N GLY A 85 -0.94 -37.41 5.78
CA GLY A 85 -0.90 -37.37 7.24
C GLY A 85 0.05 -36.33 7.83
N SER A 86 0.61 -35.42 7.01
CA SER A 86 1.66 -34.48 7.42
C SER A 86 1.23 -33.47 8.48
N ASN A 87 -0.08 -33.19 8.56
CA ASN A 87 -0.66 -32.26 9.55
C ASN A 87 -1.21 -32.97 10.80
N ARG A 88 -0.89 -34.25 10.99
CA ARG A 88 -1.25 -34.98 12.22
C ARG A 88 -0.51 -34.39 13.41
N ILE A 89 -1.25 -34.07 14.46
CA ILE A 89 -0.72 -33.56 15.72
C ILE A 89 -0.09 -34.72 16.49
N VAL A 90 1.16 -34.52 16.88
CA VAL A 90 1.92 -35.41 17.77
C VAL A 90 2.35 -34.64 19.01
N SER A 91 2.61 -35.36 20.11
CA SER A 91 3.08 -34.73 21.35
C SER A 91 4.44 -34.06 21.16
N GLY A 92 4.54 -32.79 21.55
CA GLY A 92 5.72 -31.95 21.44
C GLY A 92 5.57 -30.66 22.22
N THR A 93 6.15 -29.57 21.71
CA THR A 93 6.13 -28.26 22.36
C THR A 93 4.75 -27.60 22.30
N ASP A 94 4.13 -27.61 21.12
CA ASP A 94 2.88 -26.90 20.84
C ASP A 94 1.62 -27.65 21.28
N TYR A 95 1.71 -28.98 21.31
CA TYR A 95 0.58 -29.89 21.56
C TYR A 95 1.02 -31.06 22.42
N GLN A 96 0.10 -31.61 23.21
CA GLN A 96 0.34 -32.85 23.95
C GLN A 96 -0.93 -33.72 23.92
N VAL A 97 -0.82 -34.89 23.32
CA VAL A 97 -1.89 -35.88 23.24
C VAL A 97 -1.84 -36.77 24.47
N SER A 98 -2.98 -36.98 25.12
CA SER A 98 -3.13 -37.79 26.35
C SER A 98 -2.12 -37.41 27.44
N ALA A 99 -2.08 -36.12 27.81
CA ALA A 99 -1.18 -35.64 28.85
C ALA A 99 -1.42 -36.36 30.19
N ALA A 100 -0.36 -36.60 30.95
CA ALA A 100 -0.45 -37.23 32.27
C ALA A 100 -1.39 -36.45 33.20
N GLY A 101 -2.30 -37.15 33.89
CA GLY A 101 -3.31 -36.52 34.75
C GLY A 101 -4.50 -35.89 34.01
N LYS A 102 -4.61 -36.08 32.68
CA LYS A 102 -5.78 -35.72 31.87
C LYS A 102 -6.45 -36.98 31.30
N PRO A 103 -7.72 -36.91 30.88
CA PRO A 103 -8.41 -38.04 30.26
C PRO A 103 -7.64 -38.58 29.04
N GLN A 104 -7.67 -39.90 28.87
CA GLN A 104 -7.06 -40.55 27.70
C GLN A 104 -7.71 -40.01 26.42
N TYR A 105 -6.90 -39.86 25.36
CA TYR A 105 -7.28 -39.28 24.06
C TYR A 105 -7.58 -37.76 24.05
N SER A 106 -7.39 -37.06 25.17
CA SER A 106 -7.47 -35.60 25.21
C SER A 106 -6.32 -34.92 24.48
N LEU A 107 -6.55 -33.71 23.98
CA LEU A 107 -5.52 -32.85 23.39
C LEU A 107 -5.29 -31.63 24.27
N THR A 108 -4.05 -31.43 24.70
CA THR A 108 -3.61 -30.20 25.38
C THR A 108 -2.91 -29.30 24.38
N VAL A 109 -3.45 -28.11 24.16
CA VAL A 109 -2.92 -27.08 23.26
C VAL A 109 -2.14 -26.05 24.07
N LYS A 110 -0.84 -25.96 23.81
CA LYS A 110 0.10 -25.01 24.42
C LYS A 110 0.46 -23.84 23.50
N LYS A 111 0.20 -23.99 22.20
CA LYS A 111 0.44 -22.99 21.16
C LYS A 111 -0.52 -21.80 21.28
N ASN A 112 0.03 -20.59 21.34
CA ASN A 112 -0.72 -19.34 21.15
C ASN A 112 -1.07 -19.19 19.67
N ILE A 113 -2.28 -18.69 19.39
CA ILE A 113 -2.76 -18.58 18.01
C ILE A 113 -2.68 -17.13 17.55
N ASP A 114 -2.08 -16.92 16.38
CA ASP A 114 -1.96 -15.60 15.78
C ASP A 114 -3.34 -15.02 15.45
N TYR A 115 -3.53 -13.72 15.67
CA TYR A 115 -4.82 -13.06 15.47
C TYR A 115 -5.24 -12.98 13.99
N ASN A 116 -4.29 -13.01 13.05
CA ASN A 116 -4.58 -13.04 11.61
C ASN A 116 -4.78 -14.46 11.09
N SER A 117 -4.36 -15.48 11.83
CA SER A 117 -4.34 -16.88 11.38
C SER A 117 -5.05 -17.81 12.36
N PRO A 118 -6.39 -17.84 12.37
CA PRO A 118 -7.15 -18.83 13.14
C PRO A 118 -6.78 -20.26 12.73
N VAL A 119 -6.75 -21.16 13.71
CA VAL A 119 -6.36 -22.56 13.50
C VAL A 119 -7.54 -23.46 13.81
N GLU A 120 -7.92 -24.29 12.86
CA GLU A 120 -8.90 -25.36 13.07
C GLU A 120 -8.21 -26.61 13.60
N ILE A 121 -8.75 -27.22 14.65
CA ILE A 121 -8.30 -28.51 15.17
C ILE A 121 -9.32 -29.55 14.75
N HIS A 122 -8.88 -30.55 14.00
CA HIS A 122 -9.72 -31.65 13.54
C HIS A 122 -9.42 -32.92 14.33
N CYS A 123 -10.46 -33.65 14.72
CA CYS A 123 -10.40 -34.86 15.53
C CYS A 123 -11.13 -35.99 14.81
N ILE A 124 -10.41 -37.09 14.56
CA ILE A 124 -10.99 -38.36 14.14
C ILE A 124 -11.03 -39.25 15.37
N LEU A 125 -12.22 -39.41 15.95
CA LEU A 125 -12.44 -40.24 17.14
C LEU A 125 -13.04 -41.58 16.73
N SER A 126 -12.76 -42.61 17.52
CA SER A 126 -13.23 -43.96 17.27
C SER A 126 -13.81 -44.58 18.53
N PHE A 127 -14.91 -45.31 18.38
CA PHE A 127 -15.54 -46.09 19.45
C PHE A 127 -16.02 -47.44 18.89
N THR A 128 -16.18 -48.44 19.76
CA THR A 128 -16.63 -49.78 19.35
C THR A 128 -18.16 -49.88 19.41
N ASP A 129 -18.81 -50.19 18.28
CA ASP A 129 -20.20 -50.64 18.25
C ASP A 129 -20.26 -52.06 18.81
N THR A 130 -20.75 -52.20 20.05
CA THR A 130 -20.85 -53.48 20.76
C THR A 130 -21.87 -54.44 20.14
N ARG A 131 -22.81 -53.96 19.33
CA ARG A 131 -23.83 -54.80 18.66
C ARG A 131 -23.24 -55.57 17.49
N ARG A 132 -22.26 -54.96 16.80
CA ARG A 132 -21.57 -55.54 15.63
C ARG A 132 -20.11 -55.92 15.89
N ASN A 133 -19.59 -55.56 17.07
CA ASN A 133 -18.18 -55.61 17.42
C ASN A 133 -17.28 -54.97 16.35
N LYS A 134 -17.69 -53.79 15.84
CA LYS A 134 -16.98 -53.04 14.81
C LYS A 134 -16.63 -51.64 15.30
N GLN A 135 -15.45 -51.16 14.93
CA GLN A 135 -15.04 -49.80 15.21
C GLN A 135 -15.75 -48.82 14.28
N VAL A 136 -16.22 -47.71 14.85
CA VAL A 136 -16.88 -46.62 14.14
C VAL A 136 -16.05 -45.36 14.33
N ASN A 137 -15.68 -44.72 13.22
CA ASN A 137 -14.91 -43.49 13.22
C ASN A 137 -15.84 -42.30 12.95
N VAL A 138 -15.60 -41.20 13.67
CA VAL A 138 -16.37 -39.98 13.57
C VAL A 138 -15.42 -38.79 13.55
N GLU A 139 -15.74 -37.82 12.71
CA GLU A 139 -14.91 -36.63 12.53
C GLU A 139 -15.59 -35.40 13.14
N ARG A 140 -14.84 -34.61 13.90
CA ARG A 140 -15.29 -33.33 14.50
C ARG A 140 -14.18 -32.31 14.44
N SER A 141 -14.54 -31.03 14.43
CA SER A 141 -13.57 -29.95 14.47
C SER A 141 -13.96 -28.83 15.43
N ILE A 142 -12.95 -28.11 15.92
CA ILE A 142 -13.08 -26.94 16.78
C ILE A 142 -12.10 -25.86 16.33
N VAL A 143 -12.56 -24.61 16.26
CA VAL A 143 -11.72 -23.48 15.82
C VAL A 143 -11.11 -22.77 17.01
N LEU A 144 -9.78 -22.62 16.98
CA LEU A 144 -9.03 -21.75 17.87
C LEU A 144 -8.84 -20.39 17.19
N ARG A 145 -9.17 -19.32 17.91
CA ARG A 145 -9.02 -17.95 17.39
C ARG A 145 -8.56 -17.00 18.48
N THR A 146 -8.07 -15.85 18.05
CA THR A 146 -7.61 -14.80 18.95
C THR A 146 -8.31 -13.50 18.60
N THR A 147 -8.91 -12.86 19.60
CA THR A 147 -9.50 -11.53 19.50
C THR A 147 -8.46 -10.49 19.85
N ILE A 148 -8.41 -9.40 19.08
CA ILE A 148 -7.50 -8.30 19.34
C ILE A 148 -8.09 -7.35 20.37
N PHE A 149 -7.30 -7.03 21.39
CA PHE A 149 -7.56 -5.91 22.29
C PHE A 149 -6.54 -4.82 22.00
N ASP A 150 -7.03 -3.67 21.56
CA ASP A 150 -6.25 -2.48 21.31
C ASP A 150 -6.80 -1.35 22.20
N GLY A 151 -6.15 -1.11 23.34
CA GLY A 151 -6.53 -0.06 24.27
C GLY A 151 -6.18 1.34 23.74
N LYS A 152 -5.36 1.43 22.69
CA LYS A 152 -4.85 2.67 22.13
C LYS A 152 -5.07 2.69 20.63
N ASN A 153 -6.31 2.99 20.23
CA ASN A 153 -6.71 3.19 18.84
C ASN A 153 -6.03 4.43 18.23
N TYR A 154 -4.74 4.33 17.96
CA TYR A 154 -3.96 5.39 17.34
C TYR A 154 -4.23 5.44 15.85
N SER A 155 -4.40 6.64 15.30
CA SER A 155 -4.49 6.85 13.85
C SER A 155 -3.68 8.07 13.42
N LEU A 156 -3.02 7.95 12.28
CA LEU A 156 -2.24 9.04 11.68
C LEU A 156 -2.99 9.61 10.49
N LYS A 157 -3.10 10.93 10.41
CA LYS A 157 -3.74 11.63 9.29
C LYS A 157 -2.83 12.73 8.78
N LEU A 158 -2.89 12.95 7.47
CA LEU A 158 -2.32 14.11 6.80
C LEU A 158 -3.42 15.12 6.49
N ASP A 159 -3.07 16.40 6.47
CA ASP A 159 -3.95 17.49 6.03
C ASP A 159 -4.17 17.50 4.50
N LYS A 160 -3.26 16.89 3.75
CA LYS A 160 -3.34 16.69 2.30
C LYS A 160 -4.02 15.36 1.93
N PRO A 161 -4.69 15.29 0.76
CA PRO A 161 -5.23 14.03 0.25
C PRO A 161 -4.13 13.03 -0.12
N ALA A 162 -4.51 11.77 -0.33
CA ALA A 162 -3.59 10.70 -0.70
C ALA A 162 -2.85 10.95 -2.02
N SER A 163 -3.46 11.70 -2.95
CA SER A 163 -2.81 12.19 -4.17
C SER A 163 -3.43 13.51 -4.60
N TYR A 164 -2.60 14.44 -5.07
CA TYR A 164 -3.07 15.69 -5.68
C TYR A 164 -2.12 16.20 -6.75
N THR A 165 -2.64 17.08 -7.61
CA THR A 165 -1.89 17.66 -8.72
C THR A 165 -1.73 19.15 -8.50
N ILE A 166 -0.50 19.63 -8.62
CA ILE A 166 -0.15 21.04 -8.58
C ILE A 166 -0.08 21.53 -10.03
N ASN A 167 -0.86 22.56 -10.33
CA ASN A 167 -0.86 23.21 -11.63
C ASN A 167 0.09 24.42 -11.60
N PRO A 168 1.24 24.38 -12.31
CA PRO A 168 2.20 25.49 -12.39
C PRO A 168 1.60 26.86 -12.72
N LEU A 169 0.54 26.88 -13.54
CA LEU A 169 -0.13 28.13 -13.94
C LEU A 169 -0.91 28.78 -12.81
N ALA A 170 -1.40 27.98 -11.86
CA ALA A 170 -2.20 28.44 -10.73
C ALA A 170 -1.36 28.76 -9.48
N VAL A 171 -0.09 28.33 -9.44
CA VAL A 171 0.78 28.60 -8.29
C VAL A 171 1.15 30.07 -8.21
N THR A 172 1.02 30.63 -7.02
CA THR A 172 1.57 31.93 -6.64
C THR A 172 2.92 31.67 -5.95
N PRO A 173 4.05 32.00 -6.59
CA PRO A 173 5.35 31.74 -6.01
C PRO A 173 5.57 32.54 -4.72
N ALA A 174 6.22 31.93 -3.74
CA ALA A 174 6.73 32.61 -2.56
C ALA A 174 7.97 33.46 -2.92
N ALA A 175 8.64 34.02 -1.90
CA ALA A 175 9.92 34.69 -2.08
C ALA A 175 10.89 33.82 -2.91
N GLU A 176 11.70 34.46 -3.76
CA GLU A 176 12.67 33.79 -4.65
C GLU A 176 12.03 32.82 -5.67
N GLY A 177 10.73 32.92 -5.89
CA GLY A 177 10.01 32.12 -6.89
C GLY A 177 9.74 30.67 -6.46
N LYS A 178 9.90 30.33 -5.17
CA LYS A 178 9.68 28.98 -4.60
C LYS A 178 8.21 28.57 -4.62
N TRP A 179 7.93 27.30 -4.89
CA TRP A 179 6.56 26.77 -4.81
C TRP A 179 6.43 25.95 -3.52
N ILE A 180 6.17 26.65 -2.43
CA ILE A 180 6.20 26.05 -1.10
C ILE A 180 4.89 25.30 -0.86
N GLU A 181 4.99 24.00 -0.60
CA GLU A 181 3.90 23.15 -0.13
C GLU A 181 4.22 22.64 1.27
N GLU A 182 3.29 22.84 2.20
CA GLU A 182 3.36 22.27 3.55
C GLU A 182 2.43 21.07 3.66
N ILE A 183 2.94 19.95 4.14
CA ILE A 183 2.19 18.75 4.50
C ILE A 183 2.29 18.58 6.02
N THR A 184 1.15 18.56 6.71
CA THR A 184 1.08 18.43 8.17
C THR A 184 0.49 17.08 8.56
N ALA A 185 1.23 16.33 9.36
CA ALA A 185 0.76 15.11 10.00
C ALA A 185 0.16 15.39 11.38
N GLN A 186 -0.83 14.59 11.79
CA GLN A 186 -1.40 14.61 13.13
C GLN A 186 -1.71 13.20 13.59
N LEU A 187 -1.12 12.81 14.73
CA LEU A 187 -1.46 11.58 15.44
C LEU A 187 -2.70 11.78 16.31
N TYR A 188 -3.62 10.83 16.29
CA TYR A 188 -4.84 10.80 17.09
C TYR A 188 -4.87 9.56 17.96
N SER A 189 -5.42 9.68 19.17
CA SER A 189 -5.85 8.56 20.02
C SER A 189 -7.37 8.56 20.02
N GLY A 190 -7.99 7.67 19.25
CA GLY A 190 -9.42 7.72 18.93
C GLY A 190 -9.75 9.02 18.19
N SER A 191 -10.59 9.86 18.78
CA SER A 191 -10.95 11.18 18.23
C SER A 191 -10.07 12.34 18.71
N THR A 192 -9.20 12.11 19.68
CA THR A 192 -8.44 13.17 20.35
C THR A 192 -7.05 13.32 19.73
N PRO A 193 -6.62 14.52 19.30
CA PRO A 193 -5.27 14.72 18.79
C PRO A 193 -4.24 14.52 19.91
N VAL A 194 -3.19 13.77 19.62
CA VAL A 194 -2.04 13.59 20.51
C VAL A 194 -1.20 14.88 20.48
N PRO A 195 -0.81 15.44 21.65
CA PRO A 195 0.09 16.58 21.70
C PRO A 195 1.43 16.28 21.03
N ASP A 196 2.01 17.26 20.34
CA ASP A 196 3.29 17.10 19.63
C ASP A 196 4.44 16.67 20.55
N ALA A 197 4.39 17.05 21.84
CA ALA A 197 5.38 16.64 22.85
C ALA A 197 5.41 15.12 23.13
N ASN A 198 4.36 14.40 22.70
CA ASN A 198 4.16 12.96 22.90
C ASN A 198 4.09 12.20 21.57
N ALA A 199 4.38 12.85 20.44
CA ALA A 199 4.29 12.25 19.11
C ALA A 199 5.64 12.39 18.38
N ALA A 200 6.21 11.25 17.98
CA ALA A 200 7.39 11.20 17.14
C ALA A 200 6.94 11.00 15.69
N TYR A 201 7.49 11.79 14.77
CA TYR A 201 7.24 11.68 13.34
C TYR A 201 8.54 11.29 12.62
N TRP A 202 8.39 10.61 11.48
CA TRP A 202 9.45 10.34 10.51
C TRP A 202 8.87 10.52 9.11
N TRP A 203 9.61 11.25 8.26
CA TRP A 203 9.25 11.46 6.86
C TRP A 203 10.22 10.76 5.94
N GLU A 204 9.66 10.08 4.95
CA GLU A 204 10.38 9.30 3.95
C GLU A 204 9.83 9.64 2.55
N VAL A 205 10.67 9.48 1.54
CA VAL A 205 10.33 9.65 0.13
C VAL A 205 10.44 8.31 -0.59
N LEU A 206 9.55 8.09 -1.55
CA LEU A 206 9.59 6.90 -2.39
C LEU A 206 10.60 7.10 -3.53
N ASP A 207 11.65 6.28 -3.56
CA ASP A 207 12.66 6.28 -4.61
C ASP A 207 12.76 4.89 -5.22
N LYS A 208 12.48 4.78 -6.53
CA LYS A 208 12.50 3.52 -7.29
C LYS A 208 11.72 2.37 -6.63
N GLY A 209 10.60 2.69 -5.99
CA GLY A 209 9.73 1.71 -5.32
C GLY A 209 10.14 1.33 -3.90
N VAL A 210 11.20 1.95 -3.36
CA VAL A 210 11.67 1.74 -1.99
C VAL A 210 11.55 3.03 -1.20
N TRP A 211 11.02 2.95 0.02
CA TRP A 211 10.97 4.09 0.93
C TRP A 211 12.36 4.36 1.51
N ARG A 212 12.82 5.60 1.40
CA ARG A 212 14.11 6.05 1.94
C ARG A 212 13.98 7.34 2.72
N GLU A 213 14.97 7.61 3.56
CA GLU A 213 15.14 8.93 4.15
C GLU A 213 15.58 9.96 3.11
N PHE A 214 15.33 11.23 3.41
CA PHE A 214 15.83 12.36 2.62
C PHE A 214 17.35 12.49 2.76
N TYR A 215 18.03 12.74 1.65
CA TYR A 215 19.46 13.04 1.65
C TYR A 215 19.73 14.45 2.16
N GLU A 216 20.90 14.68 2.74
CA GLU A 216 21.34 16.01 3.23
C GLU A 216 21.31 17.07 2.11
N THR A 217 21.53 16.67 0.86
CA THR A 217 21.40 17.56 -0.29
C THR A 217 19.97 18.02 -0.49
N GLU A 218 18.97 17.11 -0.45
CA GLU A 218 17.55 17.45 -0.59
C GLU A 218 17.06 18.38 0.52
N LEU A 219 17.52 18.12 1.75
CA LEU A 219 17.26 18.98 2.92
C LEU A 219 17.86 20.39 2.78
N ALA A 220 18.92 20.55 1.98
CA ALA A 220 19.57 21.84 1.78
C ALA A 220 18.85 22.74 0.77
N PHE A 221 18.07 22.20 -0.17
CA PHE A 221 17.48 23.00 -1.26
C PHE A 221 15.99 22.84 -1.50
N CYS A 222 15.38 21.67 -1.27
CA CYS A 222 13.98 21.41 -1.65
C CYS A 222 13.08 20.86 -0.54
N VAL A 223 13.62 20.49 0.63
CA VAL A 223 12.86 19.90 1.73
C VAL A 223 13.26 20.54 3.06
N ASP A 224 12.29 20.87 3.89
CA ASP A 224 12.47 21.37 5.25
C ASP A 224 11.47 20.70 6.21
N GLY A 225 11.75 20.75 7.51
CA GLY A 225 10.94 20.11 8.57
C GLY A 225 11.75 19.21 9.52
N LYS A 226 13.06 19.07 9.28
CA LYS A 226 13.98 18.30 10.13
C LYS A 226 14.85 19.25 10.95
N ASN A 227 14.62 19.31 12.26
CA ASN A 227 15.36 20.17 13.19
C ASN A 227 16.23 19.33 14.11
N GLY A 228 17.55 19.59 14.13
CA GLY A 228 18.49 18.85 14.99
C GLY A 228 18.49 17.33 14.74
N GLY A 229 18.25 16.90 13.49
CA GLY A 229 18.14 15.50 13.10
C GLY A 229 16.77 14.86 13.37
N ILE A 230 15.81 15.59 13.92
CA ILE A 230 14.48 15.10 14.29
C ILE A 230 13.42 15.71 13.38
N TRP A 231 12.58 14.85 12.81
CA TRP A 231 11.41 15.27 12.05
C TRP A 231 10.30 15.80 12.94
N GLY A 232 9.80 16.99 12.61
CA GLY A 232 8.55 17.51 13.14
C GLY A 232 7.32 16.94 12.43
N LYS A 233 6.14 17.39 12.87
CA LYS A 233 4.88 17.02 12.21
C LYS A 233 4.68 17.65 10.84
N LYS A 234 5.43 18.70 10.51
CA LYS A 234 5.35 19.43 9.25
C LYS A 234 6.49 19.03 8.33
N LEU A 235 6.17 18.71 7.09
CA LEU A 235 7.10 18.58 5.98
C LEU A 235 6.84 19.73 5.02
N THR A 236 7.85 20.54 4.76
CA THR A 236 7.77 21.65 3.81
C THR A 236 8.62 21.30 2.60
N ILE A 237 8.07 21.43 1.40
CA ILE A 237 8.78 21.11 0.16
C ILE A 237 8.68 22.24 -0.86
N ASP A 238 9.70 22.36 -1.72
CA ASP A 238 9.62 23.17 -2.94
C ASP A 238 9.18 22.29 -4.10
N ALA A 239 7.90 22.41 -4.48
CA ALA A 239 7.28 21.61 -5.52
C ALA A 239 7.90 21.81 -6.91
N ARG A 240 8.75 22.82 -7.14
CA ARG A 240 9.43 23.00 -8.43
C ARG A 240 10.38 21.85 -8.76
N PHE A 241 10.98 21.22 -7.75
CA PHE A 241 11.91 20.10 -7.95
C PHE A 241 11.21 18.74 -7.94
N MET A 242 9.87 18.76 -7.98
CA MET A 242 9.01 17.61 -7.79
C MET A 242 8.19 17.42 -9.06
N ARG A 243 8.20 16.23 -9.64
CA ARG A 243 7.38 15.88 -10.81
C ARG A 243 6.34 14.83 -10.46
N TYR A 244 6.79 13.74 -9.86
CA TYR A 244 5.93 12.69 -9.33
C TYR A 244 6.62 12.01 -8.15
N GLU A 245 6.33 12.50 -6.96
CA GLU A 245 6.94 12.03 -5.72
C GLU A 245 5.86 11.61 -4.73
N SER A 246 6.14 10.54 -4.02
CA SER A 246 5.33 10.07 -2.91
C SER A 246 6.09 10.25 -1.61
N PHE A 247 5.40 10.80 -0.62
CA PHE A 247 5.92 11.02 0.73
C PHE A 247 5.15 10.16 1.71
N ARG A 248 5.86 9.52 2.62
CA ARG A 248 5.30 8.74 3.71
C ARG A 248 5.65 9.39 5.03
N CYS A 249 4.64 9.57 5.87
CA CYS A 249 4.82 9.89 7.27
C CYS A 249 4.58 8.64 8.10
N ARG A 250 5.48 8.34 9.03
CA ARG A 250 5.30 7.36 10.09
C ARG A 250 5.24 8.08 11.43
N ALA A 251 4.47 7.55 12.37
CA ALA A 251 4.35 8.16 13.69
C ALA A 251 4.37 7.13 14.81
N ALA A 252 4.80 7.56 16.00
CA ALA A 252 4.73 6.78 17.22
C ALA A 252 4.38 7.67 18.41
N TYR A 253 3.53 7.16 19.30
CA TYR A 253 3.30 7.77 20.60
C TYR A 253 4.46 7.46 21.54
N TYR A 254 4.89 8.46 22.32
CA TYR A 254 5.85 8.25 23.39
C TYR A 254 5.52 9.10 24.62
N ASN A 255 5.98 8.64 25.78
CA ASN A 255 5.90 9.38 27.03
C ASN A 255 7.27 9.30 27.73
N GLY A 256 7.98 10.43 27.79
CA GLY A 256 9.37 10.49 28.22
C GLY A 256 10.34 10.36 27.05
N VAL A 257 10.94 9.17 26.87
CA VAL A 257 12.01 8.98 25.87
C VAL A 257 11.43 8.80 24.46
N ARG A 258 11.88 9.62 23.51
CA ARG A 258 11.52 9.50 22.09
C ARG A 258 12.11 8.20 21.52
N PRO A 259 11.31 7.35 20.86
CA PRO A 259 11.83 6.17 20.17
C PRO A 259 12.81 6.58 19.05
N PRO A 260 13.90 5.82 18.82
CA PRO A 260 14.89 6.15 17.80
C PRO A 260 14.35 5.94 16.38
N SER A 261 13.46 4.95 16.20
CA SER A 261 12.89 4.55 14.92
C SER A 261 11.39 4.22 15.07
N PRO A 262 10.61 4.29 13.99
CA PRO A 262 9.22 3.86 14.03
C PRO A 262 9.13 2.35 14.29
N SER A 263 8.30 1.94 15.24
CA SER A 263 8.13 0.54 15.66
C SER A 263 6.83 -0.10 15.16
N ASP A 264 5.85 0.71 14.78
CA ASP A 264 4.55 0.24 14.28
C ASP A 264 4.43 0.56 12.77
N ASP A 265 4.23 -0.47 11.96
CA ASP A 265 4.01 -0.34 10.51
C ASP A 265 2.56 0.06 10.17
N SER A 266 1.62 -0.06 11.13
CA SER A 266 0.22 0.34 10.95
C SER A 266 0.02 1.85 11.08
N LEU A 267 0.92 2.55 11.78
CA LEU A 267 0.90 4.01 11.97
C LEU A 267 1.67 4.74 10.87
N GLN A 268 1.19 4.62 9.64
CA GLN A 268 1.74 5.31 8.47
C GLN A 268 0.65 5.94 7.61
N CYS A 269 0.98 7.05 6.95
CA CYS A 269 0.13 7.70 5.97
C CYS A 269 0.98 8.16 4.78
N VAL A 270 0.40 8.11 3.58
CA VAL A 270 1.10 8.42 2.33
C VAL A 270 0.34 9.50 1.58
N THR A 271 1.08 10.45 1.02
CA THR A 271 0.57 11.42 0.05
C THR A 271 1.47 11.46 -1.18
N SER A 272 0.89 11.67 -2.35
CA SER A 272 1.61 11.79 -3.61
C SER A 272 1.31 13.11 -4.29
N ILE A 273 2.36 13.72 -4.81
CA ILE A 273 2.29 15.00 -5.49
C ILE A 273 2.65 14.78 -6.95
N LYS A 274 1.84 15.37 -7.83
CA LYS A 274 2.13 15.42 -9.26
C LYS A 274 2.18 16.88 -9.70
N VAL A 275 3.29 17.32 -10.24
CA VAL A 275 3.37 18.64 -10.90
C VAL A 275 3.16 18.41 -12.39
N GLU A 276 2.08 18.97 -12.93
CA GLU A 276 1.71 18.75 -14.34
C GLU A 276 1.07 19.99 -14.92
N MET A 277 1.54 20.38 -16.11
CA MET A 277 0.90 21.43 -16.91
C MET A 277 -0.48 20.95 -17.40
N PRO A 278 -1.51 21.83 -17.44
CA PRO A 278 -2.84 21.41 -17.86
C PRO A 278 -2.87 20.83 -19.28
N LYS A 279 -3.41 19.61 -19.42
CA LYS A 279 -3.54 18.92 -20.72
C LYS A 279 -4.45 19.63 -21.72
N THR A 280 -5.24 20.59 -21.26
CA THR A 280 -6.16 21.40 -22.08
C THR A 280 -5.50 22.63 -22.69
N LEU A 281 -4.20 22.85 -22.46
CA LEU A 281 -3.47 23.96 -23.06
C LEU A 281 -3.49 23.84 -24.58
N GLY A 282 -3.88 24.94 -25.23
CA GLY A 282 -3.77 25.11 -26.68
C GLY A 282 -2.60 26.02 -27.03
N VAL A 283 -2.21 26.00 -28.29
CA VAL A 283 -1.26 26.95 -28.87
C VAL A 283 -1.90 27.55 -30.11
N ALA A 284 -1.93 28.87 -30.18
CA ALA A 284 -2.41 29.64 -31.32
C ALA A 284 -1.33 30.61 -31.78
N ILE A 285 -1.21 30.80 -33.09
CA ILE A 285 -0.24 31.72 -33.69
C ILE A 285 -1.01 32.81 -34.43
N VAL A 286 -0.63 34.06 -34.21
CA VAL A 286 -1.20 35.22 -34.89
C VAL A 286 -0.08 36.01 -35.55
N GLN A 287 -0.26 36.35 -36.82
CA GLN A 287 0.64 37.26 -37.52
C GLN A 287 0.34 38.70 -37.08
N SER A 288 1.31 39.36 -36.47
CA SER A 288 1.18 40.73 -35.93
C SER A 288 1.71 41.79 -36.88
N LYS A 289 2.63 41.46 -37.81
CA LYS A 289 3.13 42.35 -38.86
C LYS A 289 3.36 41.62 -40.18
N GLY A 290 3.27 42.36 -41.30
CA GLY A 290 3.62 41.85 -42.62
C GLY A 290 2.57 40.95 -43.27
N PHE A 291 1.27 41.22 -43.03
CA PHE A 291 0.13 40.44 -43.53
C PHE A 291 0.13 40.20 -45.06
N LYS A 292 0.84 41.05 -45.82
CA LYS A 292 1.20 40.84 -47.22
C LYS A 292 2.73 40.83 -47.33
N VAL A 293 3.27 39.72 -47.80
CA VAL A 293 4.71 39.59 -48.07
C VAL A 293 4.96 39.96 -49.53
N SER A 294 5.97 40.80 -49.80
CA SER A 294 6.35 41.14 -51.17
C SER A 294 6.88 39.90 -51.92
N ALA A 295 6.81 39.93 -53.26
CA ALA A 295 7.40 38.87 -54.09
C ALA A 295 8.92 38.72 -53.91
N THR A 296 9.59 39.72 -53.34
CA THR A 296 11.02 39.68 -53.00
C THR A 296 11.30 39.10 -51.62
N LEU A 297 10.26 38.77 -50.83
CA LEU A 297 10.36 38.27 -49.46
C LEU A 297 11.14 39.20 -48.51
N ALA A 298 11.29 40.47 -48.87
CA ALA A 298 12.09 41.45 -48.14
C ALA A 298 11.30 42.20 -47.05
N THR A 299 9.98 42.03 -47.00
CA THR A 299 9.14 42.65 -45.97
C THR A 299 9.29 41.90 -44.64
N PRO A 300 9.63 42.57 -43.53
CA PRO A 300 9.65 41.94 -42.21
C PRO A 300 8.27 41.42 -41.82
N VAL A 301 8.26 40.22 -41.23
CA VAL A 301 7.05 39.59 -40.68
C VAL A 301 7.23 39.36 -39.19
N SER A 302 6.12 39.47 -38.46
CA SER A 302 6.08 39.25 -37.01
C SER A 302 4.99 38.27 -36.68
N PHE A 303 5.29 37.29 -35.82
CA PHE A 303 4.34 36.32 -35.31
C PHE A 303 4.36 36.34 -33.78
N THR A 304 3.18 36.18 -33.19
CA THR A 304 2.99 36.09 -31.74
C THR A 304 2.31 34.77 -31.40
N CYS A 305 2.86 34.06 -30.42
CA CYS A 305 2.31 32.83 -29.88
C CYS A 305 1.37 33.17 -28.71
N TYR A 306 0.12 32.73 -28.80
CA TYR A 306 -0.88 32.86 -27.75
C TYR A 306 -1.18 31.46 -27.18
N ILE A 307 -1.18 31.37 -25.85
CA ILE A 307 -1.45 30.13 -25.13
C ILE A 307 -2.81 30.28 -24.44
N PRO A 308 -3.92 29.85 -25.07
CA PRO A 308 -5.23 29.89 -24.45
C PRO A 308 -5.34 28.92 -23.27
N TYR A 309 -5.92 29.40 -22.17
CA TYR A 309 -6.21 28.61 -20.97
C TYR A 309 -7.42 29.20 -20.24
N ASN A 310 -8.39 28.36 -19.84
CA ASN A 310 -9.59 28.74 -19.08
C ASN A 310 -10.29 30.03 -19.57
N LYS A 311 -10.67 30.08 -20.86
CA LYS A 311 -11.36 31.20 -21.53
C LYS A 311 -10.55 32.50 -21.63
N GLY A 312 -9.28 32.49 -21.24
CA GLY A 312 -8.34 33.60 -21.41
C GLY A 312 -7.05 33.15 -22.08
N TYR A 313 -6.03 34.00 -22.01
CA TYR A 313 -4.68 33.70 -22.44
C TYR A 313 -3.75 33.71 -21.24
N VAL A 314 -2.78 32.79 -21.21
CA VAL A 314 -1.71 32.80 -20.22
C VAL A 314 -0.89 34.08 -20.43
N GLY A 315 -0.68 34.86 -19.37
CA GLY A 315 0.09 36.11 -19.44
C GLY A 315 1.59 35.88 -19.64
N VAL A 316 2.32 36.96 -19.93
CA VAL A 316 3.77 36.93 -20.20
C VAL A 316 4.60 36.64 -18.94
N GLU A 317 4.03 36.92 -17.76
CA GLU A 317 4.64 36.60 -16.45
C GLU A 317 4.87 35.11 -16.23
N LYS A 318 4.14 34.27 -16.98
CA LYS A 318 4.26 32.81 -16.95
C LYS A 318 5.11 32.24 -18.11
N ASP A 319 5.79 33.09 -18.88
CA ASP A 319 6.62 32.63 -20.03
C ASP A 319 7.75 31.68 -19.61
N HIS A 320 8.25 31.77 -18.38
CA HIS A 320 9.24 30.84 -17.84
C HIS A 320 8.75 29.37 -17.81
N LEU A 321 7.44 29.13 -17.90
CA LEU A 321 6.84 27.79 -17.96
C LEU A 321 6.77 27.20 -19.38
N PHE A 322 7.23 27.94 -20.39
CA PHE A 322 7.16 27.54 -21.79
C PHE A 322 8.48 27.77 -22.50
N ALA A 323 9.00 26.75 -23.17
CA ALA A 323 10.09 26.93 -24.12
C ALA A 323 9.52 26.98 -25.54
N ILE A 324 9.40 28.21 -26.08
CA ILE A 324 8.84 28.47 -27.41
C ILE A 324 9.97 28.62 -28.42
N THR A 325 9.98 27.79 -29.45
CA THR A 325 10.92 27.87 -30.58
C THR A 325 10.16 28.03 -31.88
N TRP A 326 10.58 28.99 -32.70
CA TRP A 326 9.93 29.30 -33.98
C TRP A 326 10.67 28.68 -35.14
N PHE A 327 9.91 28.07 -36.04
CA PHE A 327 10.42 27.46 -37.25
C PHE A 327 9.73 28.02 -38.48
N VAL A 328 10.52 28.20 -39.54
CA VAL A 328 10.06 28.63 -40.84
C VAL A 328 10.53 27.62 -41.88
N ARG A 329 9.63 27.24 -42.78
CA ARG A 329 9.87 26.25 -43.83
C ARG A 329 9.32 26.73 -45.16
N SER A 330 10.11 26.61 -46.22
CA SER A 330 9.59 26.72 -47.59
C SER A 330 8.87 25.43 -47.99
N LEU A 331 7.70 25.54 -48.62
CA LEU A 331 6.90 24.39 -49.08
C LEU A 331 7.42 23.76 -50.38
N LYS A 332 8.61 24.17 -50.85
CA LYS A 332 9.32 23.46 -51.91
C LYS A 332 9.71 22.04 -51.44
N PRO A 333 9.47 20.99 -52.25
CA PRO A 333 9.83 19.63 -51.88
C PRO A 333 11.32 19.50 -51.51
N GLY A 334 11.61 18.78 -50.42
CA GLY A 334 12.98 18.55 -49.93
C GLY A 334 13.51 19.59 -48.93
N ASN A 335 12.82 20.73 -48.73
CA ASN A 335 13.26 21.74 -47.76
C ASN A 335 12.90 21.38 -46.32
N GLN A 336 13.86 21.59 -45.43
CA GLN A 336 13.74 21.39 -43.99
C GLN A 336 13.36 22.69 -43.26
N PRO A 337 12.69 22.60 -42.09
CA PRO A 337 12.46 23.75 -41.24
C PRO A 337 13.78 24.38 -40.76
N ILE A 338 13.82 25.70 -40.72
CA ILE A 338 14.93 26.49 -40.17
C ILE A 338 14.42 27.23 -38.94
N GLN A 339 15.21 27.24 -37.85
CA GLN A 339 14.88 28.00 -36.66
C GLN A 339 14.96 29.51 -36.95
N ALA A 340 13.88 30.23 -36.69
CA ALA A 340 13.78 31.67 -36.94
C ALA A 340 13.86 32.51 -35.66
N GLY A 341 13.60 31.93 -34.50
CA GLY A 341 13.68 32.64 -33.23
C GLY A 341 13.18 31.82 -32.04
N SER A 342 13.12 32.46 -30.87
CA SER A 342 12.65 31.87 -29.62
C SER A 342 11.84 32.89 -28.81
N GLY A 343 10.98 32.40 -27.92
CA GLY A 343 10.12 33.21 -27.08
C GLY A 343 8.75 33.49 -27.70
N ARG A 344 7.94 34.33 -27.04
CA ARG A 344 6.53 34.52 -27.42
C ARG A 344 6.32 35.26 -28.75
N ASN A 345 7.29 36.09 -29.15
CA ASN A 345 7.26 36.83 -30.40
C ASN A 345 8.44 36.42 -31.27
N CYS A 346 8.23 36.36 -32.58
CA CYS A 346 9.28 36.12 -33.57
C CYS A 346 9.19 37.15 -34.69
N ASP A 347 10.26 37.91 -34.85
CA ASP A 347 10.44 38.91 -35.90
C ASP A 347 11.55 38.43 -36.83
N PHE A 348 11.26 38.34 -38.14
CA PHE A 348 12.27 37.97 -39.13
C PHE A 348 11.96 38.54 -40.52
N VAL A 349 12.97 38.53 -41.38
CA VAL A 349 12.83 38.88 -42.80
C VAL A 349 12.94 37.59 -43.62
N PRO A 350 11.88 37.14 -44.33
CA PRO A 350 11.91 35.80 -44.92
C PRO A 350 13.03 35.57 -45.95
N SER A 351 13.48 36.62 -46.65
CA SER A 351 14.62 36.54 -47.57
C SER A 351 15.95 36.19 -46.90
N SER A 352 16.11 36.41 -45.58
CA SER A 352 17.35 36.06 -44.87
C SER A 352 17.61 34.56 -44.79
N PHE A 353 16.60 33.74 -45.05
CA PHE A 353 16.70 32.28 -45.01
C PHE A 353 16.94 31.64 -46.40
N GLY A 354 17.10 32.46 -47.44
CA GLY A 354 17.40 31.97 -48.79
C GLY A 354 16.26 31.18 -49.46
N PHE A 355 15.01 31.41 -49.05
CA PHE A 355 13.86 30.71 -49.61
C PHE A 355 13.55 31.14 -51.04
N ASP A 356 13.10 30.17 -51.86
CA ASP A 356 12.66 30.39 -53.24
C ASP A 356 11.35 31.20 -53.25
N PRO A 357 11.32 32.41 -53.82
CA PRO A 357 10.14 33.28 -53.79
C PRO A 357 8.91 32.71 -54.51
N ASN A 358 9.08 31.67 -55.34
CA ASN A 358 7.98 31.03 -56.06
C ASN A 358 7.19 30.05 -55.19
N TYR A 359 7.66 29.72 -53.99
CA TYR A 359 7.02 28.76 -53.10
C TYR A 359 6.50 29.44 -51.83
N PRO A 360 5.29 29.08 -51.37
CA PRO A 360 4.77 29.57 -50.10
C PRO A 360 5.63 29.07 -48.92
N MET A 361 5.53 29.79 -47.81
CA MET A 361 6.23 29.46 -46.57
C MET A 361 5.22 29.05 -45.49
N GLN A 362 5.67 28.15 -44.62
CA GLN A 362 4.98 27.75 -43.42
C GLN A 362 5.76 28.26 -42.21
N VAL A 363 5.05 28.84 -41.26
CA VAL A 363 5.59 29.28 -39.96
C VAL A 363 4.84 28.53 -38.87
N TYR A 364 5.57 27.96 -37.92
CA TYR A 364 4.99 27.32 -36.75
C TYR A 364 5.88 27.51 -35.53
N ALA A 365 5.27 27.37 -34.35
CA ALA A 365 5.96 27.41 -33.07
C ALA A 365 5.87 26.05 -32.42
N GLU A 366 7.00 25.52 -31.98
CA GLU A 366 7.06 24.39 -31.05
C GLU A 366 7.09 24.94 -29.63
N VAL A 367 6.12 24.53 -28.82
CA VAL A 367 5.99 24.96 -27.42
C VAL A 367 6.19 23.73 -26.55
N LYS A 368 7.34 23.66 -25.88
CA LYS A 368 7.57 22.66 -24.84
C LYS A 368 7.08 23.18 -23.50
N LEU A 369 6.46 22.31 -22.73
CA LEU A 369 5.82 22.64 -21.46
C LEU A 369 6.78 22.38 -20.31
N TYR A 370 6.72 23.21 -19.27
CA TYR A 370 7.45 22.97 -18.04
C TYR A 370 7.13 21.60 -17.45
N ALA A 371 8.18 20.84 -17.14
CA ALA A 371 8.08 19.56 -16.47
C ALA A 371 8.50 19.66 -15.00
N GLU A 372 9.73 20.11 -14.76
CA GLU A 372 10.33 20.25 -13.43
C GLU A 372 11.48 21.25 -13.47
N THR A 373 11.97 21.68 -12.32
CA THR A 373 13.21 22.43 -12.17
C THR A 373 14.29 21.49 -11.69
N ALA A 374 15.39 21.40 -12.42
CA ALA A 374 16.54 20.59 -12.05
C ALA A 374 17.68 21.48 -11.54
N ALA A 375 18.37 21.00 -10.50
CA ALA A 375 19.64 21.58 -10.10
C ALA A 375 20.70 21.32 -11.17
N VAL A 376 21.48 22.34 -11.53
CA VAL A 376 22.56 22.20 -12.51
C VAL A 376 23.70 21.42 -11.88
N MET A 377 24.16 20.37 -12.55
CA MET A 377 25.28 19.54 -12.11
C MET A 377 26.45 19.65 -13.09
N SER A 378 27.67 19.66 -12.54
CA SER A 378 28.92 19.51 -13.29
C SER A 378 29.60 18.24 -12.80
N GLY A 379 29.49 17.15 -13.57
CA GLY A 379 29.81 15.81 -13.08
C GLY A 379 28.84 15.39 -11.97
N ASP A 380 29.37 14.93 -10.83
CA ASP A 380 28.59 14.46 -9.68
C ASP A 380 28.35 15.56 -8.61
N SER A 381 28.60 16.83 -8.94
CA SER A 381 28.48 17.95 -8.00
C SER A 381 27.54 19.03 -8.50
N TYR A 382 26.73 19.57 -7.58
CA TYR A 382 25.86 20.70 -7.86
C TYR A 382 26.66 21.99 -8.11
N VAL A 383 26.20 22.80 -9.05
CA VAL A 383 26.83 24.07 -9.40
C VAL A 383 26.21 25.20 -8.59
N TYR A 384 27.06 26.01 -7.96
CA TYR A 384 26.67 27.17 -7.16
C TYR A 384 27.22 28.46 -7.75
N SER A 385 26.49 29.56 -7.60
CA SER A 385 26.93 30.92 -7.88
C SER A 385 26.97 31.70 -6.56
N GLY A 386 28.14 31.74 -5.93
CA GLY A 386 28.24 32.16 -4.52
C GLY A 386 27.57 31.11 -3.62
N ASP A 387 26.70 31.54 -2.72
CA ASP A 387 25.94 30.66 -1.82
C ASP A 387 24.64 30.12 -2.45
N ASN A 388 24.32 30.53 -3.69
CA ASN A 388 23.06 30.17 -4.34
C ASN A 388 23.24 28.99 -5.30
N LEU A 389 22.41 27.96 -5.13
CA LEU A 389 22.32 26.83 -6.05
C LEU A 389 21.81 27.30 -7.43
N ILE A 390 22.50 26.91 -8.50
CA ILE A 390 22.04 27.19 -9.86
C ILE A 390 21.04 26.12 -10.27
N VAL A 391 19.89 26.57 -10.76
CA VAL A 391 18.77 25.70 -11.16
C VAL A 391 18.27 26.12 -12.54
N GLN A 392 17.76 25.15 -13.31
CA GLN A 392 17.21 25.38 -14.63
C GLN A 392 15.86 24.65 -14.80
N PRO A 393 14.87 25.29 -15.43
CA PRO A 393 13.65 24.60 -15.81
C PRO A 393 13.93 23.59 -16.93
N LEU A 394 13.34 22.41 -16.81
CA LEU A 394 13.27 21.38 -17.83
C LEU A 394 11.92 21.43 -18.52
N TYR A 395 11.93 21.19 -19.83
CA TYR A 395 10.75 21.29 -20.68
C TYR A 395 10.58 20.01 -21.51
N GLU A 396 9.34 19.59 -21.70
CA GLU A 396 8.96 18.42 -22.49
C GLU A 396 8.00 18.76 -23.64
#